data_AF-A0A354I0L5-F1
#
_entry.id   AF-A0A354I0L5-F1
#
_cell.length_a   1.000
_cell.length_b   1.000
_cell.length_c   1.000
_cell.angle_alpha   90.00
_cell.angle_beta   90.00
_cell.angle_gamma   90.00
#
_symmetry.space_group_name_H-M   'P 1'
#
loop_
_entity.id
_entity.type
_entity.pdbx_description
1 polymer ?
#
loop_
_entity_poly.entity_id
_entity_poly.type
_entity_poly.pdbx_seq_one_letter_code
_entity_poly.pdbx_strand_id
1 'polypeptide(L)'
;MTTTKTTPYLVSNRAYRIILTEIIERLTTENVTPECFYATITFLTGYMKTGETDNDSLCTLPADGYRIFMLFRDLIDKSIRRSRSARAAAARRKEKRATPSPENDTNEDKPFRPDQWPPQSAGKPGPMVRELNEIFFGNNPRPAW
;
A
#
# COMPACT_ATOMS: atom_id res chain seq x y z
N MET A 1 19.29 22.84 3.47
CA MET A 1 17.91 22.93 2.97
C MET A 1 17.44 21.54 2.55
N THR A 2 16.58 20.88 3.33
CA THR A 2 15.97 19.61 2.93
C THR A 2 14.83 19.90 1.95
N THR A 3 15.09 19.73 0.66
CA THR A 3 14.03 19.81 -0.36
C THR A 3 13.08 18.64 -0.14
N THR A 4 11.94 18.89 0.50
CA THR A 4 10.86 17.91 0.53
C THR A 4 10.41 17.74 -0.91
N LYS A 5 10.89 16.70 -1.59
CA LYS A 5 10.52 16.36 -2.97
C LYS A 5 9.04 15.97 -2.99
N THR A 6 8.16 16.96 -2.97
CA THR A 6 6.72 16.76 -3.13
C THR A 6 6.47 16.48 -4.61
N THR A 7 5.96 15.29 -4.89
CA THR A 7 5.56 14.92 -6.25
C THR A 7 4.27 15.68 -6.60
N PRO A 8 4.14 16.25 -7.81
CA PRO A 8 2.92 16.95 -8.21
C PRO A 8 1.72 16.00 -8.42
N TYR A 9 1.96 14.68 -8.38
CA TYR A 9 0.96 13.64 -8.58
C TYR A 9 0.47 13.04 -7.27
N LEU A 10 -0.77 12.57 -7.27
CA LEU A 10 -1.36 11.87 -6.14
C LEU A 10 -0.80 10.46 -5.96
N VAL A 11 -0.22 9.88 -7.01
CA VAL A 11 0.55 8.64 -6.95
C VAL A 11 2.01 8.88 -6.57
N SER A 12 2.71 7.85 -6.07
CA SER A 12 4.17 7.89 -5.90
C SER A 12 4.88 8.00 -7.25
N ASN A 13 6.09 8.59 -7.28
CA ASN A 13 6.89 8.71 -8.51
C ASN A 13 7.15 7.34 -9.16
N ARG A 14 7.42 6.30 -8.36
CA ARG A 14 7.62 4.95 -8.89
C ARG A 14 6.35 4.42 -9.57
N ALA A 15 5.19 4.56 -8.91
CA ALA A 15 3.92 4.11 -9.48
C ALA A 15 3.58 4.88 -10.76
N TYR A 16 3.80 6.20 -10.78
CA TYR A 16 3.60 7.03 -11.96
C TYR A 16 4.36 6.51 -13.19
N ARG A 17 5.66 6.18 -13.02
CA ARG A 17 6.49 5.66 -14.11
C ARG A 17 5.97 4.33 -14.63
N ILE A 18 5.62 3.40 -13.74
CA ILE A 18 5.10 2.07 -14.12
C ILE A 18 3.80 2.22 -14.89
N ILE A 19 2.83 2.95 -14.34
CA ILE A 19 1.51 3.15 -14.96
C ILE A 19 1.64 3.79 -16.34
N LEU A 20 2.43 4.87 -16.47
CA LEU A 20 2.61 5.51 -17.78
C LEU A 20 3.30 4.62 -18.79
N THR A 21 4.32 3.86 -18.38
CA THR A 21 4.99 2.92 -19.28
C THR A 21 4.01 1.88 -19.81
N GLU A 22 3.21 1.24 -18.94
CA GLU A 22 2.23 0.24 -19.36
C GLU A 22 1.16 0.83 -20.30
N ILE A 23 0.71 2.06 -20.03
CA ILE A 23 -0.27 2.74 -20.89
C ILE A 23 0.33 3.09 -22.24
N ILE A 24 1.55 3.63 -22.28
CA ILE A 24 2.26 3.96 -23.52
C ILE A 24 2.45 2.69 -24.36
N GLU A 25 2.93 1.61 -23.75
CA GLU A 25 3.08 0.31 -24.40
C GLU A 25 1.74 -0.20 -24.97
N ARG A 26 0.64 -0.01 -24.24
CA ARG A 26 -0.68 -0.43 -24.74
C ARG A 26 -1.14 0.40 -25.93
N LEU A 27 -1.01 1.73 -25.85
CA LEU A 27 -1.37 2.64 -26.93
C LEU A 27 -0.56 2.35 -28.19
N THR A 28 0.74 2.08 -28.07
CA THR A 28 1.61 1.78 -29.21
C THR A 28 1.32 0.40 -29.79
N THR A 29 1.07 -0.62 -28.95
CA THR A 29 0.73 -1.97 -29.41
C THR A 29 -0.59 -2.00 -30.18
N GLU A 30 -1.56 -1.21 -29.76
CA GLU A 30 -2.86 -1.09 -30.43
C GLU A 30 -2.83 -0.13 -31.64
N ASN A 31 -1.67 0.48 -31.93
CA ASN A 31 -1.44 1.38 -33.06
C ASN A 31 -2.48 2.51 -33.18
N VAL A 32 -2.83 3.13 -32.04
CA VAL A 32 -3.79 4.24 -32.00
C VAL A 32 -3.26 5.46 -32.75
N THR A 33 -4.18 6.35 -33.16
CA THR A 33 -3.76 7.59 -33.84
C THR A 33 -2.95 8.50 -32.92
N PRO A 34 -2.05 9.34 -33.46
CA PRO A 34 -1.27 10.29 -32.66
C PRO A 34 -2.14 11.23 -31.82
N GLU A 35 -3.30 11.63 -32.33
CA GLU A 35 -4.26 12.49 -31.63
C GLU A 35 -4.86 11.75 -30.44
N CYS A 36 -5.24 10.49 -30.62
CA CYS A 36 -5.73 9.64 -29.53
C CYS A 36 -4.66 9.40 -28.48
N PHE A 37 -3.42 9.15 -28.89
CA PHE A 37 -2.29 9.02 -27.99
C PHE A 37 -2.12 10.27 -27.12
N TYR A 38 -2.06 11.45 -27.74
CA TYR A 38 -1.87 12.72 -27.04
C TYR A 38 -3.03 13.02 -26.08
N ALA A 39 -4.28 12.86 -26.54
CA ALA A 39 -5.47 13.09 -25.72
C ALA A 39 -5.48 12.16 -24.50
N THR A 40 -5.17 10.87 -24.69
CA THR A 40 -5.16 9.86 -23.62
C THR A 40 -4.10 10.15 -22.57
N ILE A 41 -2.87 10.43 -23.00
CA ILE A 41 -1.77 10.74 -22.07
C ILE A 41 -2.06 12.04 -21.29
N THR A 42 -2.59 13.06 -21.96
CA THR A 42 -2.94 14.34 -21.33
C THR A 42 -4.03 14.14 -20.27
N PHE A 43 -5.09 13.42 -20.63
CA PHE A 43 -6.20 13.09 -19.73
C PHE A 43 -5.72 12.33 -18.50
N LEU A 44 -4.96 11.24 -18.69
CA LEU A 44 -4.44 10.41 -17.60
C LEU A 44 -3.49 11.16 -16.68
N THR A 45 -2.67 12.04 -17.25
CA THR A 45 -1.76 12.88 -16.46
C THR A 45 -2.56 13.86 -15.60
N GLY A 46 -3.65 14.44 -16.12
CA GLY A 46 -4.60 15.24 -15.35
C GLY A 46 -5.23 14.41 -14.23
N TYR A 47 -5.75 13.23 -14.56
CA TYR A 47 -6.37 12.32 -13.60
C TYR A 47 -5.43 11.91 -12.47
N MET A 48 -4.16 11.65 -12.74
CA MET A 48 -3.17 11.33 -11.69
C MET A 48 -2.78 12.53 -10.81
N LYS A 49 -3.05 13.76 -11.25
CA LYS A 49 -2.83 15.00 -10.46
C LYS A 49 -4.02 15.33 -9.57
N THR A 50 -5.23 15.16 -10.08
CA THR A 50 -6.46 15.57 -9.38
C THR A 50 -7.17 14.41 -8.68
N GLY A 51 -7.07 13.20 -9.23
CA GLY A 51 -7.84 12.04 -8.80
C GLY A 51 -9.30 12.09 -9.23
N GLU A 52 -9.67 13.05 -10.08
CA GLU A 52 -11.04 13.33 -10.50
C GLU A 52 -11.14 13.30 -12.02
N THR A 53 -12.20 12.67 -12.52
CA THR A 53 -12.57 12.72 -13.93
C THR A 53 -13.55 13.87 -14.13
N ASP A 54 -13.17 14.83 -14.95
CA ASP A 54 -14.12 15.80 -15.49
C ASP A 54 -14.95 15.11 -16.60
N ASN A 55 -16.28 15.28 -16.55
CA ASN A 55 -17.20 14.64 -17.51
C ASN A 55 -16.97 15.15 -18.93
N ASP A 56 -16.65 16.44 -19.09
CA ASP A 56 -16.39 17.03 -20.41
C ASP A 56 -15.11 16.46 -21.02
N SER A 57 -14.08 16.32 -20.19
CA SER A 57 -12.82 15.67 -20.55
C SER A 57 -12.99 14.17 -20.89
N LEU A 58 -13.96 13.49 -20.29
CA LEU A 58 -14.28 12.09 -20.57
C LEU A 58 -15.02 11.94 -21.91
N CYS A 59 -15.95 12.84 -22.21
CA CYS A 59 -16.75 12.85 -23.44
C CYS A 59 -15.93 13.24 -24.69
N THR A 60 -14.87 14.02 -24.51
CA THR A 60 -13.97 14.45 -25.59
C THR A 60 -12.87 13.43 -25.89
N LEU A 61 -12.73 12.38 -25.08
CA LEU A 61 -11.72 11.36 -25.26
C LEU A 61 -12.10 10.43 -26.42
N PRO A 62 -11.18 10.15 -27.38
CA PRO A 62 -11.44 9.17 -28.42
C PRO A 62 -11.76 7.78 -27.84
N ALA A 63 -12.56 6.99 -28.55
CA ALA A 63 -13.09 5.71 -28.06
C ALA A 63 -12.01 4.75 -27.56
N ASP A 64 -10.89 4.64 -28.27
CA ASP A 64 -9.75 3.80 -27.86
C ASP A 64 -9.09 4.34 -26.58
N GLY A 65 -8.91 5.66 -26.49
CA GLY A 65 -8.40 6.32 -25.29
C GLY A 65 -9.29 6.08 -24.07
N TYR A 66 -10.60 6.18 -24.25
CA TYR A 66 -11.58 5.88 -23.20
C TYR A 66 -11.49 4.42 -22.75
N ARG A 67 -11.43 3.48 -23.69
CA ARG A 67 -11.28 2.05 -23.38
C ARG A 67 -10.01 1.79 -22.58
N ILE A 68 -8.88 2.36 -23.00
CA ILE A 68 -7.61 2.22 -22.29
C ILE A 68 -7.69 2.84 -20.90
N PHE A 69 -8.26 4.03 -20.75
CA PHE A 69 -8.45 4.63 -19.43
C PHE A 69 -9.27 3.72 -18.51
N MET A 70 -10.38 3.15 -18.98
CA MET A 70 -11.20 2.23 -18.18
C MET A 70 -10.43 0.99 -17.71
N LEU A 71 -9.52 0.45 -18.54
CA LEU A 71 -8.67 -0.70 -18.16
C LEU A 71 -7.71 -0.35 -17.01
N PHE A 72 -7.14 0.85 -17.01
CA PHE A 72 -6.14 1.27 -16.03
C PHE A 72 -6.73 2.03 -14.83
N ARG A 73 -8.00 2.45 -14.88
CA ARG A 73 -8.64 3.28 -13.85
C ARG A 73 -8.49 2.69 -12.45
N ASP A 74 -8.83 1.41 -12.27
CA ASP A 74 -8.75 0.74 -10.97
C ASP A 74 -7.30 0.68 -10.43
N LEU A 75 -6.33 0.42 -11.31
CA LEU A 75 -4.91 0.42 -10.95
C LEU A 75 -4.45 1.81 -10.46
N ILE A 76 -4.87 2.87 -11.16
CA ILE A 76 -4.57 4.25 -10.79
C ILE A 76 -5.21 4.61 -9.45
N ASP A 77 -6.49 4.30 -9.26
CA ASP A 77 -7.22 4.61 -8.03
C ASP A 77 -6.61 3.91 -6.82
N LYS A 78 -6.26 2.63 -6.95
CA LYS A 78 -5.54 1.88 -5.91
C LYS A 78 -4.19 2.51 -5.60
N SER A 79 -3.45 2.92 -6.62
CA SER A 79 -2.15 3.57 -6.47
C SER A 79 -2.25 4.93 -5.76
N ILE A 80 -3.29 5.71 -6.04
CA ILE A 80 -3.61 6.98 -5.36
C ILE A 80 -3.93 6.70 -3.88
N ARG A 81 -4.83 5.76 -3.59
CA ARG A 81 -5.21 5.38 -2.22
C ARG A 81 -4.01 4.94 -1.40
N ARG A 82 -3.16 4.07 -1.97
CA ARG A 82 -1.93 3.59 -1.33
C ARG A 82 -0.98 4.74 -1.02
N SER A 83 -0.77 5.63 -1.99
CA SER A 83 0.13 6.78 -1.84
C SER A 83 -0.39 7.74 -0.76
N ARG A 84 -1.69 8.00 -0.71
CA ARG A 84 -2.34 8.79 0.34
C ARG A 84 -2.15 8.18 1.72
N SER A 85 -2.42 6.88 1.89
CA SER A 85 -2.23 6.19 3.17
C SER A 85 -0.77 6.21 3.64
N ALA A 86 0.18 6.02 2.72
CA ALA A 86 1.61 6.09 3.03
C ALA A 86 2.04 7.50 3.48
N ARG A 87 1.56 8.55 2.81
CA ARG A 87 1.80 9.95 3.20
C ARG A 87 1.20 10.25 4.57
N ALA A 88 -0.03 9.84 4.83
CA ALA A 88 -0.67 10.01 6.15
C ALA A 88 0.10 9.28 7.27
N ALA A 89 0.55 8.06 7.01
CA ALA A 89 1.38 7.31 7.97
C ALA A 89 2.73 8.00 8.22
N ALA A 90 3.36 8.56 7.18
CA ALA A 90 4.61 9.32 7.30
C ALA A 90 4.42 10.61 8.10
N ALA A 91 3.31 11.33 7.88
CA ALA A 91 2.95 12.52 8.66
C ALA A 91 2.81 12.21 10.15
N ARG A 92 2.05 11.16 10.50
CA ARG A 92 1.91 10.69 11.90
C ARG A 92 3.24 10.32 12.54
N ARG A 93 4.17 9.70 11.79
CA ARG A 93 5.52 9.38 12.28
C ARG A 93 6.35 10.65 12.52
N LYS A 94 6.17 11.68 11.69
CA LYS A 94 6.87 12.96 11.84
C LYS A 94 6.34 13.73 13.06
N GLU A 95 5.02 13.76 13.27
CA GLU A 95 4.38 14.37 14.44
C GLU A 95 4.84 13.72 15.75
N LYS A 96 4.86 12.37 15.81
CA LYS A 96 5.38 11.63 16.99
C LYS A 96 6.85 11.89 17.29
N ARG A 97 7.66 12.24 16.28
CA ARG A 97 9.07 12.61 16.46
C ARG A 97 9.24 14.08 16.86
N ALA A 98 8.25 14.93 16.60
CA ALA A 98 8.28 16.35 16.89
C ALA A 98 7.70 16.71 18.27
N THR A 99 6.90 15.82 18.87
CA THR A 99 6.49 15.92 20.28
C THR A 99 7.59 15.34 21.16
N PRO A 100 8.16 16.10 22.12
CA PRO A 100 8.96 15.47 23.17
C PRO A 100 8.03 14.51 23.92
N SER A 101 8.43 13.25 24.05
CA SER A 101 7.69 12.28 24.85
C SER A 101 7.46 12.88 26.24
N PRO A 102 6.25 12.80 26.83
CA PRO A 102 6.18 12.91 28.27
C PRO A 102 7.04 11.77 28.83
N GLU A 103 7.81 12.10 29.85
CA GLU A 103 8.72 11.22 30.56
C GLU A 103 8.07 9.83 30.74
N ASN A 104 8.63 8.84 30.07
CA ASN A 104 8.59 7.47 30.56
C ASN A 104 9.99 7.21 31.09
N ASP A 105 10.11 7.31 32.40
CA ASP A 105 11.26 6.85 33.14
C ASP A 105 11.67 5.45 32.67
N THR A 106 12.96 5.36 32.35
CA THR A 106 13.79 4.15 32.41
C THR A 106 13.29 2.93 31.64
N ASN A 107 13.79 2.74 30.42
CA ASN A 107 14.40 1.46 30.09
C ASN A 107 15.55 1.69 29.10
N GLU A 108 16.74 1.41 29.61
CA GLU A 108 18.01 1.49 28.91
C GLU A 108 17.95 0.76 27.57
N ASP A 109 18.52 1.41 26.56
CA ASP A 109 18.82 0.86 25.24
C ASP A 109 19.92 -0.21 25.40
N LYS A 110 19.54 -1.41 25.87
CA LYS A 110 20.44 -2.57 25.89
C LYS A 110 20.48 -3.18 24.49
N PRO A 111 21.67 -3.34 23.87
CA PRO A 111 21.77 -4.07 22.62
C PRO A 111 21.22 -5.49 22.82
N PHE A 112 20.43 -5.97 21.87
CA PHE A 112 19.89 -7.33 21.87
C PHE A 112 21.03 -8.35 22.07
N ARG A 113 21.04 -9.01 23.23
CA ARG A 113 21.96 -10.10 23.56
C ARG A 113 21.20 -11.42 23.55
N PRO A 114 21.37 -12.27 22.52
CA PRO A 114 20.67 -13.55 22.41
C PRO A 114 20.92 -14.49 23.61
N ASP A 115 22.07 -14.33 24.27
CA ASP A 115 22.57 -15.26 25.29
C ASP A 115 21.92 -15.11 26.68
N GLN A 116 21.04 -14.11 26.88
CA GLN A 116 20.39 -13.83 28.17
C GLN A 116 18.91 -14.20 28.23
N TRP A 117 18.34 -14.81 27.18
CA TRP A 117 16.96 -15.28 27.26
C TRP A 117 16.91 -16.57 28.09
N PRO A 118 16.07 -16.67 29.14
CA PRO A 118 15.78 -17.97 29.72
C PRO A 118 15.17 -18.84 28.61
N PRO A 119 15.41 -20.17 28.57
CA PRO A 119 14.68 -21.02 27.65
C PRO A 119 13.19 -20.71 27.83
N GLN A 120 12.51 -20.36 26.72
CA GLN A 120 11.07 -20.21 26.72
C GLN A 120 10.49 -21.58 27.05
N SER A 121 10.37 -21.87 28.35
CA SER A 121 9.48 -22.89 28.86
C SER A 121 8.14 -22.56 28.25
N ALA A 122 7.63 -23.44 27.39
CA ALA A 122 6.33 -23.31 26.75
C ALA A 122 5.29 -23.00 27.82
N GLY A 123 4.99 -21.71 28.00
CA GLY A 123 3.95 -21.23 28.88
C GLY A 123 2.66 -21.86 28.40
N LYS A 124 1.84 -22.32 29.35
CA LYS A 124 0.59 -23.05 29.10
C LYS A 124 -0.13 -22.49 27.86
N PRO A 125 -0.48 -23.34 26.88
CA PRO A 125 -1.11 -22.89 25.64
C PRO A 125 -2.30 -21.99 25.96
N GLY A 126 -2.41 -20.89 25.21
CA GLY A 126 -3.53 -19.96 25.31
C GLY A 126 -4.87 -20.67 25.09
N PRO A 127 -6.00 -20.07 25.53
CA PRO A 127 -7.30 -20.74 25.60
C PRO A 127 -7.73 -21.38 24.27
N MET A 128 -7.42 -20.73 23.14
CA MET A 128 -7.74 -21.23 21.79
C MET A 128 -7.00 -22.53 21.41
N VAL A 129 -5.81 -22.76 21.99
CA VAL A 129 -4.99 -23.97 21.75
C VAL A 129 -5.39 -25.11 22.69
N ARG A 130 -5.99 -24.80 23.85
CA ARG A 130 -6.55 -25.81 24.76
C ARG A 130 -7.79 -26.47 24.18
N GLU A 131 -8.72 -25.70 23.62
CA GLU A 131 -9.93 -26.23 22.98
C GLU A 131 -9.57 -27.17 21.82
N LEU A 132 -8.62 -26.79 20.97
CA LEU A 132 -8.15 -27.65 19.87
C LEU A 132 -7.52 -28.95 20.37
N ASN A 133 -6.79 -28.93 21.49
CA ASN A 133 -6.20 -30.13 22.05
C ASN A 133 -7.23 -31.06 22.72
N GLU A 134 -8.27 -30.52 23.36
CA GLU A 134 -9.37 -31.32 23.90
C GLU A 134 -10.19 -31.98 22.78
N ILE A 135 -10.43 -31.27 21.68
CA ILE A 135 -11.19 -31.78 20.54
C ILE A 135 -10.43 -32.91 19.81
N PHE A 136 -9.11 -32.77 19.65
CA PHE A 136 -8.32 -33.75 18.87
C PHE A 136 -7.66 -34.85 19.70
N PHE A 137 -7.39 -34.63 20.98
CA PHE A 137 -6.61 -35.55 21.82
C PHE A 137 -7.28 -35.89 23.17
N GLY A 138 -8.54 -35.50 23.37
CA GLY A 138 -9.30 -35.79 24.59
C GLY A 138 -9.66 -37.27 24.77
N ASN A 139 -9.10 -37.85 25.85
CA ASN A 139 -9.54 -39.04 26.57
C ASN A 139 -9.83 -40.34 25.80
N ASN A 140 -8.83 -41.23 25.77
CA ASN A 140 -9.08 -42.67 25.82
C ASN A 140 -8.51 -43.21 27.14
N PRO A 141 -9.32 -43.64 28.11
CA PRO A 141 -8.79 -44.22 29.34
C PRO A 141 -8.16 -45.58 29.03
N ARG A 142 -6.84 -45.71 29.23
CA ARG A 142 -6.17 -47.02 29.18
C ARG A 142 -6.58 -47.86 30.40
N PRO A 143 -6.82 -49.17 30.24
CA PRO A 143 -7.23 -50.03 31.34
C PRO A 143 -6.08 -50.19 32.35
N ALA A 144 -6.44 -50.14 33.63
CA ALA A 144 -5.54 -50.38 34.74
C ALA A 144 -5.11 -51.86 34.77
N TRP A 145 -3.81 -52.07 34.97
CA TRP A 145 -3.26 -53.32 35.51
C TRP A 145 -2.61 -52.96 36.85
#